data_AF-A0AAD7LH42-F1
#
_entry.id   AF-A0AAD7LH42-F1
#
_cell.length_a   1.000
_cell.length_b   1.000
_cell.length_c   1.000
_cell.angle_alpha   90.00
_cell.angle_beta   90.00
_cell.angle_gamma   90.00
#
_symmetry.space_group_name_H-M   'P 1'
#
loop_
_entity.id
_entity.type
_entity.pdbx_description
1 polymer ?
#
loop_
_entity_poly.entity_id
_entity_poly.type
_entity_poly.pdbx_seq_one_letter_code
_entity_poly.pdbx_strand_id
1 'polypeptide(L)'
;FSSHNPDKNVNDIQVLATAVTLWFVDKSGRRLLLIVSSVGMAVSLLVVAVSFYIKDFTSDSSLNTILGILSVVGVVAMVVAFSLGLGAIPWLIMSEILPINIKGLAGSVATLANWFFSWLVTWSANMLLNWSSGATFTIYMLVCAFTVAFVTVWVPETKGRSLEEIQSSFR
;
A
#
# COMPACT_ATOMS: atom_id res chain seq x y z
N PHE A 1 0.17 17.75 -41.31
CA PHE A 1 0.73 18.03 -39.98
C PHE A 1 0.05 17.14 -38.97
N SER A 2 0.54 15.90 -38.83
CA SER A 2 0.03 14.89 -37.89
C SER A 2 0.83 15.01 -36.60
N SER A 3 0.14 15.35 -35.51
CA SER A 3 0.73 15.57 -34.19
C SER A 3 1.21 14.24 -33.58
N HIS A 4 2.53 14.05 -33.63
CA HIS A 4 3.24 13.02 -32.90
C HIS A 4 3.27 13.47 -31.42
N ASN A 5 2.19 13.22 -30.67
CA ASN A 5 2.17 13.44 -29.22
C ASN A 5 2.84 12.24 -28.53
N PRO A 6 4.03 12.39 -27.93
CA PRO A 6 4.69 11.32 -27.19
C PRO A 6 3.85 10.82 -26.00
N ASP A 7 2.89 11.63 -25.54
CA ASP A 7 2.03 11.37 -24.39
C ASP A 7 1.03 10.21 -24.61
N LYS A 8 0.64 9.95 -25.86
CA LYS A 8 -0.32 8.87 -26.18
C LYS A 8 0.30 7.49 -25.97
N ASN A 9 1.54 7.32 -26.40
CA ASN A 9 2.26 6.05 -26.29
C ASN A 9 2.47 5.65 -24.82
N VAL A 10 2.77 6.60 -23.94
CA VAL A 10 2.99 6.34 -22.51
C VAL A 10 1.70 5.92 -21.82
N ASN A 11 0.58 6.55 -22.16
CA ASN A 11 -0.73 6.22 -21.60
C ASN A 11 -1.20 4.84 -22.06
N ASP A 12 -1.03 4.52 -23.34
CA ASP A 12 -1.39 3.20 -23.89
C ASP A 12 -0.56 2.07 -23.24
N ILE A 13 0.74 2.29 -23.03
CA ILE A 13 1.62 1.35 -22.31
C ILE A 13 1.18 1.18 -20.86
N GLN A 14 0.80 2.27 -20.19
CA GLN A 14 0.34 2.23 -18.80
C GLN A 14 -1.00 1.50 -18.67
N VAL A 15 -1.93 1.68 -19.61
CA VAL A 15 -3.21 0.96 -19.66
C VAL A 15 -2.98 -0.54 -19.89
N LEU A 16 -2.11 -0.93 -20.82
CA LEU A 16 -1.78 -2.34 -21.07
C LEU A 16 -1.09 -2.99 -19.86
N ALA A 17 -0.14 -2.30 -19.23
CA ALA A 17 0.53 -2.78 -18.03
C ALA A 17 -0.45 -2.94 -16.85
N THR A 18 -1.38 -1.99 -16.70
CA THR A 18 -2.43 -2.06 -15.69
C THR A 18 -3.39 -3.21 -15.97
N ALA A 19 -3.78 -3.44 -17.23
CA ALA A 19 -4.67 -4.55 -17.61
C ALA A 19 -4.04 -5.92 -17.35
N VAL A 20 -2.76 -6.11 -17.66
CA VAL A 20 -2.03 -7.36 -17.35
C VAL A 20 -1.91 -7.57 -15.84
N THR A 21 -1.67 -6.49 -15.08
CA THR A 21 -1.63 -6.53 -13.62
C THR A 21 -3.00 -6.91 -13.05
N LEU A 22 -4.08 -6.28 -13.53
CA LEU A 22 -5.46 -6.60 -13.13
C LEU A 22 -5.82 -8.05 -13.44
N TRP A 23 -5.40 -8.58 -14.59
CA TRP A 23 -5.62 -9.98 -14.95
C TRP A 23 -4.92 -10.95 -13.97
N PHE A 24 -3.70 -10.62 -13.54
CA PHE A 24 -2.96 -11.40 -12.53
C PHE A 24 -3.61 -11.32 -11.14
N VAL A 25 -4.15 -10.14 -10.83
CA VAL A 25 -4.85 -9.83 -9.57
C VAL A 25 -6.19 -10.58 -9.49
N ASP A 26 -6.96 -10.62 -10.58
CA ASP A 26 -8.26 -11.31 -10.61
C ASP A 26 -8.14 -12.82 -10.37
N LYS A 27 -7.01 -13.41 -10.77
CA LYS A 27 -6.71 -14.83 -10.54
C LYS A 27 -6.48 -15.14 -9.06
N SER A 28 -5.87 -14.23 -8.30
CA SER A 28 -5.31 -14.55 -6.96
C SER A 28 -6.24 -14.29 -5.76
N GLY A 29 -7.39 -13.64 -5.94
CA GLY A 29 -8.36 -13.43 -4.84
C GLY A 29 -8.04 -12.19 -3.99
N ARG A 30 -9.06 -11.35 -3.78
CA ARG A 30 -8.90 -9.97 -3.29
C ARG A 30 -8.28 -9.92 -1.89
N ARG A 31 -8.66 -10.83 -1.00
CA ARG A 31 -8.09 -10.92 0.36
C ARG A 31 -6.65 -11.42 0.35
N LEU A 32 -6.32 -12.43 -0.45
CA LEU A 32 -4.97 -12.97 -0.53
C LEU A 32 -3.99 -11.91 -1.04
N LEU A 33 -4.37 -11.15 -2.08
CA LEU A 33 -3.59 -10.01 -2.57
C LEU A 33 -3.39 -8.93 -1.51
N LEU A 34 -4.44 -8.59 -0.76
CA LEU A 34 -4.35 -7.58 0.30
C LEU A 34 -3.44 -8.06 1.44
N ILE A 35 -3.48 -9.34 1.81
CA ILE A 35 -2.59 -9.93 2.82
C ILE A 35 -1.14 -9.97 2.30
N VAL A 36 -0.90 -10.51 1.10
CA VAL A 36 0.45 -10.64 0.53
C VAL A 36 1.11 -9.26 0.34
N SER A 37 0.36 -8.27 -0.15
CA SER A 37 0.85 -6.89 -0.26
C SER A 37 1.17 -6.29 1.11
N SER A 38 0.28 -6.42 2.10
CA SER A 38 0.51 -5.88 3.45
C SER A 38 1.73 -6.52 4.11
N VAL A 39 1.90 -7.84 3.98
CA VAL A 39 3.09 -8.55 4.48
C VAL A 39 4.35 -8.08 3.75
N GLY A 40 4.29 -7.95 2.42
CA GLY A 40 5.40 -7.44 1.62
C GLY A 40 5.83 -6.03 2.02
N MET A 41 4.88 -5.14 2.33
CA MET A 41 5.16 -3.81 2.84
C MET A 41 5.79 -3.84 4.24
N ALA A 42 5.28 -4.66 5.15
CA ALA A 42 5.81 -4.77 6.51
C ALA A 42 7.26 -5.29 6.51
N VAL A 43 7.55 -6.32 5.69
CA VAL A 43 8.91 -6.86 5.51
C VAL A 43 9.83 -5.80 4.88
N SER A 44 9.36 -5.07 3.87
CA SER A 44 10.16 -4.02 3.22
C SER A 44 10.50 -2.89 4.20
N LEU A 45 9.54 -2.45 5.00
CA LEU A 45 9.76 -1.43 6.05
C LEU A 45 10.70 -1.94 7.16
N LEU A 46 10.62 -3.22 7.51
CA LEU A 46 11.55 -3.83 8.47
C LEU A 46 12.99 -3.77 7.94
N VAL A 47 13.21 -4.12 6.66
CA VAL A 47 14.53 -4.05 6.03
C VAL A 47 15.07 -2.62 6.03
N VAL A 48 14.23 -1.63 5.72
CA VAL A 48 14.61 -0.20 5.75
C VAL A 48 14.97 0.24 7.18
N ALA A 49 14.14 -0.10 8.17
CA ALA A 49 14.38 0.26 9.57
C ALA A 49 15.70 -0.33 10.09
N VAL A 50 15.95 -1.61 9.83
CA VAL A 50 17.21 -2.30 10.20
C VAL A 50 18.40 -1.66 9.49
N SER A 51 18.26 -1.31 8.20
CA SER A 51 19.33 -0.66 7.44
C SER A 51 19.72 0.69 8.05
N PHE A 52 18.75 1.50 8.48
CA PHE A 52 19.02 2.77 9.15
C PHE A 52 19.58 2.61 10.57
N TYR A 53 19.17 1.58 11.32
CA TYR A 53 19.77 1.30 12.64
C TYR A 53 21.23 0.89 12.52
N ILE A 54 21.57 -0.04 11.62
CA ILE A 54 22.96 -0.50 11.44
C ILE A 54 23.85 0.65 10.96
N LYS A 55 23.29 1.55 10.14
CA LYS A 55 23.97 2.77 9.68
C LYS A 55 24.42 3.67 10.83
N ASP A 56 23.60 3.78 11.88
CA ASP A 56 23.88 4.62 13.05
C ASP A 56 24.99 4.03 13.95
N PHE A 57 25.11 2.69 14.00
CA PHE A 57 26.12 1.98 14.79
C PHE A 57 27.47 1.79 14.08
N THR A 58 27.54 1.95 12.75
CA THR A 58 28.74 1.63 11.95
C THR A 58 29.28 2.86 11.23
N SER A 59 30.48 3.31 11.62
CA SER A 59 31.17 4.46 11.01
C SER A 59 31.95 4.14 9.72
N ASP A 60 31.80 2.92 9.18
CA ASP A 60 32.50 2.49 7.97
C ASP A 60 31.83 3.10 6.72
N SER A 61 32.59 3.85 5.93
CA SER A 61 32.08 4.59 4.77
C SER A 61 31.55 3.67 3.66
N SER A 62 32.13 2.48 3.53
CA SER A 62 31.74 1.48 2.51
C SER A 62 30.38 0.84 2.80
N LEU A 63 30.13 0.46 4.06
CA LEU A 63 28.88 -0.13 4.52
C LEU A 63 27.73 0.88 4.49
N ASN A 64 28.01 2.15 4.79
CA ASN A 64 27.04 3.24 4.71
C ASN A 64 26.41 3.40 3.32
N THR A 65 27.20 3.27 2.25
CA THR A 65 26.70 3.34 0.87
C THR A 65 25.83 2.14 0.52
N ILE A 66 26.25 0.94 0.91
CA ILE A 66 25.50 -0.31 0.65
C ILE A 66 24.15 -0.29 1.38
N LEU A 67 24.14 0.13 2.65
CA LEU A 67 22.92 0.27 3.44
C LEU A 67 21.98 1.36 2.88
N GLY A 68 22.54 2.45 2.33
CA GLY A 68 21.77 3.47 1.64
C GLY A 68 21.04 2.92 0.41
N ILE A 69 21.73 2.14 -0.42
CA ILE A 69 21.12 1.47 -1.60
C ILE A 69 20.06 0.47 -1.14
N LEU A 70 20.33 -0.30 -0.09
CA LEU A 70 19.39 -1.28 0.46
C LEU A 70 18.11 -0.60 0.97
N SER A 71 18.21 0.54 1.66
CA SER A 71 17.06 1.34 2.08
C SER A 71 16.23 1.83 0.88
N VAL A 72 16.87 2.30 -0.18
CA VAL A 72 16.15 2.74 -1.40
C VAL A 72 15.42 1.56 -2.05
N VAL A 73 16.09 0.42 -2.20
CA VAL A 73 15.48 -0.80 -2.73
C VAL A 73 14.31 -1.26 -1.87
N GLY A 74 14.43 -1.19 -0.55
CA GLY A 74 13.35 -1.51 0.39
C GLY A 74 12.15 -0.57 0.24
N VAL A 75 12.35 0.73 0.09
CA VAL A 75 11.26 1.68 -0.16
C VAL A 75 10.59 1.42 -1.50
N VAL A 76 11.35 1.13 -2.56
CA VAL A 76 10.79 0.77 -3.87
C VAL A 76 9.98 -0.52 -3.79
N ALA A 77 10.49 -1.55 -3.11
CA ALA A 77 9.78 -2.80 -2.88
C ALA A 77 8.47 -2.58 -2.10
N MET A 78 8.49 -1.69 -1.09
CA MET A 78 7.29 -1.29 -0.36
C MET A 78 6.25 -0.63 -1.28
N VAL A 79 6.67 0.29 -2.16
CA VAL A 79 5.77 0.95 -3.12
C VAL A 79 5.16 -0.06 -4.09
N VAL A 80 5.97 -0.98 -4.64
CA VAL A 80 5.49 -2.03 -5.52
C VAL A 80 4.48 -2.94 -4.80
N ALA A 81 4.80 -3.39 -3.58
CA ALA A 81 3.90 -4.18 -2.77
C ALA A 81 2.57 -3.45 -2.49
N PHE A 82 2.65 -2.16 -2.14
CA PHE A 82 1.47 -1.32 -1.92
C PHE A 82 0.58 -1.23 -3.17
N SER A 83 1.17 -0.98 -4.34
CA SER A 83 0.44 -0.88 -5.61
C SER A 83 -0.26 -2.18 -6.00
N LEU A 84 0.24 -3.34 -5.60
CA LEU A 84 -0.34 -4.64 -5.93
C LEU A 84 -1.60 -4.98 -5.12
N GLY A 85 -1.83 -4.35 -3.96
CA GLY A 85 -2.98 -4.68 -3.12
C GLY A 85 -3.65 -3.47 -2.50
N LEU A 86 -2.99 -2.83 -1.53
CA LEU A 86 -3.57 -1.73 -0.75
C LEU A 86 -3.93 -0.49 -1.60
N GLY A 87 -3.36 -0.32 -2.79
CA GLY A 87 -3.68 0.79 -3.69
C GLY A 87 -5.08 0.74 -4.32
N ALA A 88 -5.51 -0.44 -4.80
CA ALA A 88 -6.76 -0.58 -5.57
C ALA A 88 -7.82 -1.44 -4.87
N ILE A 89 -7.40 -2.44 -4.09
CA ILE A 89 -8.31 -3.42 -3.51
C ILE A 89 -9.26 -2.81 -2.46
N PRO A 90 -8.85 -1.91 -1.54
CA PRO A 90 -9.78 -1.30 -0.58
C PRO A 90 -10.92 -0.53 -1.26
N TRP A 91 -10.62 0.17 -2.36
CA TRP A 91 -11.61 0.88 -3.17
C TRP A 91 -12.56 -0.09 -3.89
N LEU A 92 -12.03 -1.20 -4.40
CA LEU A 92 -12.83 -2.26 -5.02
C LEU A 92 -13.76 -2.92 -3.99
N ILE A 93 -13.24 -3.34 -2.84
CA ILE A 93 -14.02 -3.96 -1.75
C ILE A 93 -15.11 -3.01 -1.25
N MET A 94 -14.79 -1.73 -1.04
CA MET A 94 -15.78 -0.71 -0.69
C MET A 94 -16.92 -0.63 -1.72
N SER A 95 -16.57 -0.77 -3.01
CA SER A 95 -17.53 -0.74 -4.10
C SER A 95 -18.38 -2.02 -4.23
N GLU A 96 -17.87 -3.16 -3.75
CA GLU A 96 -18.51 -4.48 -3.76
C GLU A 96 -19.42 -4.70 -2.54
N ILE A 97 -19.08 -4.18 -1.36
CA ILE A 97 -19.82 -4.42 -0.11
C ILE A 97 -21.00 -3.44 0.08
N LEU A 98 -20.90 -2.22 -0.45
CA LEU A 98 -21.88 -1.17 -0.16
C LEU A 98 -23.03 -1.12 -1.19
N PRO A 99 -24.30 -1.07 -0.73
CA PRO A 99 -25.45 -0.87 -1.61
C PRO A 99 -25.40 0.51 -2.30
N ILE A 100 -25.85 0.57 -3.56
CA ILE A 100 -25.80 1.75 -4.44
C ILE A 100 -26.32 3.02 -3.76
N ASN A 101 -27.33 2.87 -2.90
CA ASN A 101 -28.04 3.97 -2.23
C ASN A 101 -27.16 4.74 -1.22
N ILE A 102 -26.19 4.07 -0.57
CA ILE A 102 -25.29 4.67 0.44
C ILE A 102 -23.83 4.74 -0.01
N LYS A 103 -23.51 4.12 -1.15
CA LYS A 103 -22.16 4.04 -1.71
C LYS A 103 -21.55 5.42 -1.94
N GLY A 104 -22.36 6.41 -2.33
CA GLY A 104 -21.91 7.80 -2.47
C GLY A 104 -21.43 8.39 -1.14
N LEU A 105 -22.26 8.33 -0.09
CA LEU A 105 -21.94 8.90 1.22
C LEU A 105 -20.74 8.21 1.87
N ALA A 106 -20.77 6.87 1.91
CA ALA A 106 -19.70 6.07 2.49
C ALA A 106 -18.37 6.22 1.72
N GLY A 107 -18.43 6.27 0.38
CA GLY A 107 -17.25 6.55 -0.45
C GLY A 107 -16.68 7.95 -0.19
N SER A 108 -17.54 8.95 0.04
CA SER A 108 -17.12 10.31 0.36
C SER A 108 -16.41 10.39 1.70
N VAL A 109 -16.97 9.75 2.74
CA VAL A 109 -16.38 9.68 4.08
C VAL A 109 -15.05 8.92 4.05
N ALA A 110 -14.99 7.79 3.34
CA ALA A 110 -13.76 7.02 3.19
C ALA A 110 -12.68 7.80 2.45
N THR A 111 -13.05 8.55 1.42
CA THR A 111 -12.13 9.44 0.69
C THR A 111 -11.61 10.55 1.60
N LEU A 112 -12.50 11.21 2.34
CA LEU A 112 -12.13 12.25 3.30
C LEU A 112 -11.20 11.71 4.38
N ALA A 113 -11.50 10.54 4.94
CA ALA A 113 -10.63 9.86 5.90
C ALA A 113 -9.26 9.54 5.27
N ASN A 114 -9.22 9.00 4.04
CA ASN A 114 -7.97 8.70 3.34
C ASN A 114 -7.10 9.96 3.16
N TRP A 115 -7.68 11.07 2.72
CA TRP A 115 -6.95 12.33 2.56
C TRP A 115 -6.51 12.91 3.91
N PHE A 116 -7.34 12.80 4.95
CA PHE A 116 -7.00 13.23 6.30
C PHE A 116 -5.82 12.43 6.86
N PHE A 117 -5.83 11.10 6.73
CA PHE A 117 -4.71 10.26 7.14
C PHE A 117 -3.46 10.52 6.29
N SER A 118 -3.62 10.79 4.99
CA SER A 118 -2.49 11.16 4.11
C SER A 118 -1.83 12.45 4.58
N TRP A 119 -2.62 13.46 4.95
CA TRP A 119 -2.12 14.70 5.53
C TRP A 119 -1.44 14.46 6.89
N LEU A 120 -2.07 13.67 7.76
CA LEU A 120 -1.52 13.34 9.08
C LEU A 120 -0.18 12.59 8.98
N VAL A 121 -0.08 11.63 8.06
CA VAL A 121 1.17 10.89 7.79
C VAL A 121 2.23 11.82 7.24
N THR A 122 1.88 12.72 6.31
CA THR A 122 2.84 13.70 5.76
C THR A 122 3.35 14.65 6.84
N TRP A 123 2.46 15.14 7.70
CA TRP A 123 2.82 16.03 8.79
C TRP A 123 3.70 15.35 9.84
N SER A 124 3.30 14.14 10.29
CA SER A 124 4.10 13.33 11.21
C SER A 124 5.44 12.92 10.61
N ALA A 125 5.50 12.53 9.34
CA ALA A 125 6.74 12.19 8.63
C ALA A 125 7.76 13.31 8.70
N ASN A 126 7.34 14.55 8.39
CA ASN A 126 8.24 15.70 8.41
C ASN A 126 8.79 15.99 9.81
N MET A 127 8.00 15.80 10.87
CA MET A 127 8.50 15.92 12.24
C MET A 127 9.45 14.79 12.63
N LEU A 128 9.08 13.54 12.34
CA LEU A 128 9.82 12.36 12.77
C LEU A 128 11.15 12.22 12.02
N LEU A 129 11.17 12.50 10.71
CA LEU A 129 12.39 12.45 9.90
C LEU A 129 13.44 13.47 10.36
N ASN A 130 13.00 14.63 10.88
CA ASN A 130 13.90 15.64 11.44
C ASN A 130 14.50 15.22 12.79
N TRP A 131 13.84 14.31 13.52
CA TRP A 131 14.31 13.83 14.82
C TRP A 131 15.22 12.61 14.70
N SER A 132 14.76 11.56 14.02
CA SER A 132 15.56 10.35 13.75
C SER A 132 14.94 9.53 12.63
N SER A 133 15.69 9.32 11.55
CA SER A 133 15.22 8.52 10.42
C SER A 133 14.96 7.06 10.83
N GLY A 134 15.81 6.45 11.67
CA GLY A 134 15.65 5.06 12.13
C GLY A 134 14.39 4.84 12.98
N ALA A 135 14.12 5.76 13.91
CA ALA A 135 12.90 5.69 14.72
C ALA A 135 11.63 5.88 13.87
N THR A 136 11.69 6.75 12.85
CA THR A 136 10.58 7.02 11.92
C THR A 136 10.13 5.75 11.20
N PHE A 137 11.07 5.05 10.55
CA PHE A 137 10.76 3.84 9.80
C PHE A 137 10.27 2.70 10.70
N THR A 138 10.73 2.65 11.94
CA THR A 138 10.27 1.67 12.94
C THR A 138 8.81 1.91 13.33
N ILE A 139 8.41 3.17 13.54
CA ILE A 139 7.02 3.52 13.80
C ILE A 139 6.13 3.16 12.61
N TYR A 140 6.58 3.42 11.38
CA TYR A 140 5.83 3.01 10.18
C TYR A 140 5.76 1.50 10.01
N MET A 141 6.81 0.77 10.35
CA MET A 141 6.78 -0.70 10.38
C MET A 141 5.73 -1.22 11.37
N LEU A 142 5.66 -0.66 12.58
CA LEU A 142 4.66 -1.04 13.59
C LEU A 142 3.23 -0.75 13.13
N VAL A 143 3.00 0.42 12.53
CA VAL A 143 1.69 0.77 11.95
C VAL A 143 1.33 -0.21 10.82
N CYS A 144 2.28 -0.54 9.96
CA CYS A 144 2.07 -1.49 8.86
C CYS A 144 1.79 -2.91 9.39
N ALA A 145 2.50 -3.36 10.43
CA ALA A 145 2.23 -4.63 11.10
C ALA A 145 0.83 -4.67 11.74
N PHE A 146 0.39 -3.57 12.35
CA PHE A 146 -0.98 -3.44 12.83
C PHE A 146 -1.99 -3.48 11.68
N THR A 147 -1.69 -2.83 10.54
CA THR A 147 -2.53 -2.94 9.33
C THR A 147 -2.61 -4.38 8.84
N VAL A 148 -1.53 -5.14 8.82
CA VAL A 148 -1.53 -6.58 8.48
C VAL A 148 -2.45 -7.36 9.42
N ALA A 149 -2.33 -7.16 10.73
CA ALA A 149 -3.19 -7.81 11.72
C ALA A 149 -4.67 -7.44 11.52
N PHE A 150 -4.95 -6.15 11.32
CA PHE A 150 -6.30 -5.67 11.05
C PHE A 150 -6.86 -6.29 9.76
N VAL A 151 -6.09 -6.30 8.68
CA VAL A 151 -6.48 -6.90 7.39
C VAL A 151 -6.79 -8.38 7.52
N THR A 152 -5.92 -9.14 8.19
CA THR A 152 -6.07 -10.59 8.29
C THR A 152 -7.30 -11.00 9.10
N VAL A 153 -7.62 -10.24 10.15
CA VAL A 153 -8.74 -10.52 11.07
C VAL A 153 -10.06 -9.90 10.61
N TRP A 154 -10.06 -8.66 10.14
CA TRP A 154 -11.27 -7.88 9.90
C TRP A 154 -11.71 -7.82 8.44
N VAL A 155 -10.85 -8.15 7.46
CA VAL A 155 -11.23 -8.12 6.04
C VAL A 155 -11.80 -9.49 5.64
N PRO A 156 -13.12 -9.60 5.42
CA PRO A 156 -13.74 -10.84 4.93
C PRO A 156 -13.35 -11.09 3.46
N GLU A 157 -13.39 -12.36 3.05
CA GLU A 157 -13.15 -12.74 1.66
C GLU A 157 -14.35 -12.32 0.79
N THR A 158 -14.14 -11.37 -0.14
CA THR A 158 -15.21 -10.93 -1.07
C THR A 158 -15.29 -11.74 -2.35
N LYS A 159 -14.34 -12.65 -2.63
CA LYS A 159 -14.33 -13.42 -3.88
C LYS A 159 -15.40 -14.52 -3.87
N GLY A 160 -16.43 -14.34 -4.70
CA GLY A 160 -17.42 -15.37 -5.01
C GLY A 160 -18.55 -15.55 -3.99
N ARG A 161 -18.70 -14.61 -3.05
CA ARG A 161 -19.80 -14.59 -2.07
C ARG A 161 -20.87 -13.60 -2.51
N SER A 162 -22.16 -13.94 -2.34
CA SER A 162 -23.24 -12.99 -2.61
C SER A 162 -23.22 -11.86 -1.56
N LEU A 163 -23.77 -10.69 -1.92
CA LEU A 163 -23.92 -9.55 -1.00
C LEU A 163 -24.60 -9.96 0.32
N GLU A 164 -25.53 -10.91 0.28
CA GLU A 164 -26.24 -11.41 1.46
C GLU A 164 -25.33 -12.23 2.39
N GLU A 165 -24.39 -13.02 1.86
CA GLU A 165 -23.44 -13.79 2.67
C GLU A 165 -22.38 -12.92 3.33
N ILE A 166 -22.00 -11.81 2.69
CA ILE A 166 -21.08 -10.83 3.30
C ILE A 166 -21.79 -10.10 4.44
N GLN A 167 -23.03 -9.65 4.21
CA GLN A 167 -23.86 -9.00 5.24
C GLN A 167 -24.20 -9.94 6.40
N SER A 168 -24.38 -11.25 6.16
CA SER A 168 -24.61 -12.23 7.24
C SER A 168 -23.36 -12.52 8.07
N SER A 169 -22.15 -12.37 7.52
CA SER A 169 -20.90 -12.52 8.29
C SER A 169 -20.59 -11.35 9.22
N PHE A 170 -21.20 -10.19 8.98
CA PHE A 170 -21.08 -9.00 9.82
C PHE A 170 -22.17 -8.90 10.91
N ARG A 171 -23.11 -9.85 10.97
CA ARG A 171 -24.18 -9.91 11.99
C ARG A 171 -23.78 -10.82 13.14
#